data_AF-A0A3D3WHA0-F1
#
_entry.id   AF-A0A3D3WHA0-F1
#
_cell.length_a   1.000
_cell.length_b   1.000
_cell.length_c   1.000
_cell.angle_alpha   90.00
_cell.angle_beta   90.00
_cell.angle_gamma   90.00
#
_symmetry.space_group_name_H-M   'P 1'
#
loop_
_entity.id
_entity.type
_entity.pdbx_description
1 polymer ?
#
loop_
_entity_poly.entity_id
_entity_poly.type
_entity_poly.pdbx_seq_one_letter_code
_entity_poly.pdbx_strand_id
1 'polypeptide(L)' 'MNKGFTHSRETIWHISCQACGFYWTYPTMNINETPENRPWYCPLCGQKGTSEEQKDIHDTQP' A
#
# COMPACT_ATOMS: atom_id res chain seq x y z
N MET A 1 -6.96 -27.22 27.73
CA MET A 1 -6.10 -27.02 26.54
C MET A 1 -6.92 -26.33 25.48
N ASN A 2 -6.72 -25.03 25.24
CA ASN A 2 -7.39 -24.33 24.15
C ASN A 2 -6.80 -24.83 22.82
N LYS A 3 -7.53 -25.73 22.14
CA LYS A 3 -7.29 -26.04 20.73
C LYS A 3 -8.29 -25.23 19.93
N GLY A 4 -7.85 -24.08 19.41
CA GLY A 4 -8.65 -23.20 18.57
C GLY A 4 -7.79 -22.60 17.46
N PHE A 5 -8.44 -22.04 16.45
CA PHE A 5 -7.78 -21.38 15.32
C PHE A 5 -7.85 -19.87 15.49
N THR A 6 -6.79 -19.17 15.12
CA THR A 6 -6.72 -17.70 15.04
C THR A 6 -6.34 -17.30 13.62
N HIS A 7 -6.87 -16.18 13.14
CA HIS A 7 -6.48 -15.58 11.86
C HIS A 7 -6.19 -14.09 12.07
N SER A 8 -5.45 -13.50 11.14
CA SER A 8 -5.13 -12.08 11.09
C SER A 8 -5.25 -11.60 9.65
N ARG A 9 -5.65 -10.33 9.46
CA ARG A 9 -5.73 -9.70 8.15
C ARG A 9 -4.67 -8.63 8.02
N GLU A 10 -3.85 -8.74 6.99
CA GLU A 10 -2.95 -7.69 6.55
C GLU A 10 -3.39 -7.17 5.17
N THR A 11 -3.18 -5.88 4.93
CA THR A 11 -3.29 -5.24 3.62
C THR A 11 -1.90 -4.81 3.20
N ILE A 12 -1.49 -5.16 1.98
CA ILE A 12 -0.20 -4.78 1.41
C ILE A 12 -0.44 -3.83 0.25
N TRP A 13 0.06 -2.61 0.37
CA TRP A 13 0.01 -1.61 -0.68
C TRP A 13 1.29 -1.65 -1.51
N HIS A 14 1.13 -1.55 -2.82
CA HIS A 14 2.21 -1.43 -3.78
C HIS A 14 2.40 0.06 -4.12
N ILE A 15 3.60 0.60 -3.86
CA ILE A 15 3.87 2.03 -4.03
C ILE A 15 5.04 2.22 -4.98
N SER A 16 4.88 3.14 -5.94
CA SER A 16 5.91 3.49 -6.92
C SER A 16 6.21 4.99 -6.84
N CYS A 17 7.50 5.34 -6.74
CA CYS A 17 7.93 6.73 -6.82
C CYS A 17 7.90 7.19 -8.28
N GLN A 18 7.03 8.15 -8.60
CA GLN A 18 6.95 8.71 -9.95
C GLN A 18 8.21 9.51 -10.37
N ALA A 19 9.03 9.95 -9.41
CA ALA A 19 10.23 10.73 -9.71
C ALA A 19 11.44 9.87 -10.15
N CYS A 20 11.62 8.69 -9.55
CA CYS A 20 12.78 7.83 -9.83
C CYS A 20 12.42 6.38 -10.21
N GLY A 21 11.13 6.04 -10.29
CA GLY A 21 10.66 4.70 -10.63
C GLY A 21 10.87 3.64 -9.55
N PHE A 22 11.37 4.01 -8.37
CA PHE A 22 11.62 3.06 -7.29
C PHE A 22 10.30 2.53 -6.72
N TYR A 23 10.20 1.22 -6.56
CA TYR A 23 9.02 0.52 -6.09
C TYR A 23 9.27 -0.08 -4.71
N TRP A 24 8.27 -0.02 -3.82
CA TRP A 24 8.29 -0.68 -2.52
C TRP A 24 6.88 -1.11 -2.09
N THR A 25 6.82 -1.94 -1.05
CA THR A 25 5.56 -2.35 -0.43
C THR A 25 5.36 -1.71 0.94
N TYR A 26 4.11 -1.47 1.29
CA TYR A 26 3.71 -0.98 2.60
C TYR A 26 2.63 -1.89 3.20
N PRO A 27 3.00 -2.81 4.11
CA PRO A 27 2.04 -3.63 4.83
C PRO A 27 1.42 -2.87 6.02
N THR A 28 0.12 -3.05 6.22
CA THR A 28 -0.60 -2.54 7.39
C THR A 28 -1.66 -3.54 7.86
N MET A 29 -1.87 -3.59 9.18
CA MET A 29 -2.99 -4.32 9.80
C MET A 29 -4.24 -3.44 9.93
N ASN A 30 -4.11 -2.13 9.70
CA ASN A 30 -5.20 -1.17 9.81
C ASN A 30 -5.98 -1.13 8.49
N ILE A 31 -7.21 -1.66 8.51
CA ILE A 31 -8.09 -1.71 7.35
C ILE A 31 -8.46 -0.33 6.80
N ASN A 32 -8.41 0.72 7.62
CA ASN A 32 -8.75 2.08 7.22
C ASN A 32 -7.52 2.86 6.71
N GLU A 33 -6.33 2.27 6.77
CA GLU A 33 -5.11 2.91 6.28
C GLU A 33 -4.95 2.65 4.77
N THR A 34 -5.16 3.72 4.00
CA THR A 34 -4.89 3.76 2.56
C THR A 34 -3.70 4.66 2.27
N PRO A 35 -2.99 4.45 1.14
CA PRO A 35 -1.83 5.27 0.81
C PRO A 35 -2.15 6.75 0.66
N GLU A 36 -3.36 7.12 0.19
CA GLU A 36 -3.75 8.52 0.00
C GLU A 36 -3.86 9.31 1.31
N ASN A 37 -4.07 8.62 2.44
CA ASN A 37 -4.33 9.26 3.74
C ASN A 37 -3.06 9.74 4.48
N ARG A 38 -1.87 9.66 3.84
CA ARG A 38 -0.61 10.08 4.46
C ARG A 38 0.43 10.59 3.45
N PRO A 39 1.39 11.43 3.89
CA PRO A 39 2.55 11.76 3.09
C PRO A 39 3.56 10.60 3.03
N TRP A 40 4.27 10.54 1.92
CA TRP A 40 5.32 9.57 1.61
C TRP A 40 6.66 10.27 1.36
N TYR A 41 7.73 9.57 1.70
CA TYR A 41 9.09 9.89 1.25
C TYR A 41 9.62 8.68 0.48
N CYS A 42 10.14 8.90 -0.72
CA CYS A 42 10.80 7.85 -1.50
C CYS A 42 12.04 7.36 -0.75
N PRO A 43 12.16 6.07 -0.42
CA PRO A 43 13.32 5.54 0.30
C PRO A 43 14.63 5.65 -0.49
N LEU A 44 14.55 5.74 -1.82
CA LEU A 44 15.74 5.82 -2.69
C LEU A 44 16.19 7.27 -2.94
N CYS A 45 15.29 8.15 -3.38
CA CYS A 45 15.64 9.51 -3.82
C CYS A 45 15.22 10.62 -2.85
N GLY A 46 14.50 10.30 -1.77
CA GLY A 46 14.04 11.26 -0.76
C GLY A 46 12.86 12.15 -1.19
N GLN A 47 12.33 11.99 -2.41
CA GLN A 47 11.20 12.78 -2.90
C GLN A 47 9.99 12.62 -1.97
N LYS A 48 9.38 13.74 -1.59
CA LYS A 48 8.17 13.79 -0.77
C LYS A 48 6.92 13.98 -1.63
N GLY A 49 5.83 13.29 -1.31
CA GLY A 49 4.54 13.48 -1.99
C GLY A 49 3.40 12.72 -1.33
N THR A 50 2.20 12.87 -1.88
CA THR A 50 1.05 11.97 -1.62
C THR A 50 1.01 10.90 -2.71
N SER A 51 0.38 9.77 -2.42
CA SER A 51 0.07 8.78 -3.45
C SER A 51 -1.34 8.99 -3.99
N GLU A 52 -1.55 8.54 -5.22
CA GLU A 52 -2.87 8.49 -5.86
C GLU A 52 -3.11 7.04 -6.30
N GLU A 53 -4.36 6.60 -6.22
CA GLU A 53 -4.75 5.28 -6.70
C GLU A 53 -4.47 5.18 -8.20
N GLN A 54 -3.65 4.20 -8.57
CA GLN A 54 -3.43 3.88 -9.97
C GLN A 54 -4.67 3.13 -10.46
N LYS A 55 -5.58 3.84 -11.15
CA LYS A 55 -6.74 3.22 -11.78
C LYS A 55 -6.26 2.33 -12.92
N ASP A 56 -6.06 1.06 -12.63
CA ASP A 56 -5.82 0.06 -13.66
C ASP A 56 -7.11 -0.16 -14.45
N ILE A 57 -6.99 -0.15 -15.78
CA ILE A 57 -8.10 -0.31 -16.73
C ILE A 57 -8.70 -1.74 -16.70
N HIS A 58 -8.25 -2.59 -15.76
CA HIS A 58 -8.60 -4.01 -15.67
C HIS A 58 -9.72 -4.32 -14.65
N ASP A 59 -10.18 -3.34 -13.87
CA ASP A 59 -11.31 -3.51 -12.93
C ASP A 59 -12.70 -3.36 -13.58
N THR A 60 -12.80 -3.42 -14.92
CA THR A 60 -14.05 -3.84 -15.58
C THR A 60 -14.02 -5.34 -15.83
N GLN A 61 -14.04 -6.14 -14.77
CA GLN A 61 -14.51 -7.51 -14.86
C GLN A 61 -15.84 -7.63 -14.08
N PRO A 62 -16.87 -8.24 -14.69
CA PRO A 62 -18.25 -8.24 -14.19
C PRO A 62 -18.45 -9.00 -12.87
#